data_AF-A0AAD7C7Z6-F1
#
_entry.id   AF-A0AAD7C7Z6-F1
#
_cell.length_a   1.000
_cell.length_b   1.000
_cell.length_c   1.000
_cell.angle_alpha   90.00
_cell.angle_beta   90.00
_cell.angle_gamma   90.00
#
_symmetry.space_group_name_H-M   'P 1'
#
loop_
_entity.id
_entity.type
_entity.pdbx_description
1 polymer ?
#
loop_
_entity_poly.entity_id
_entity_poly.type
_entity_poly.pdbx_seq_one_letter_code
_entity_poly.pdbx_strand_id
1 'polypeptide(L)'
;MHGVNRDRDTVAVTPPQALTCLRTLNIDGCERLALLRLPILRLLRLSPALTELILYNLPLSHAQEEGETLAGVVLPCLRRLTVARYSNELGPNDPTGDILDYISAPGLEIFNFDCTVDYQKFFSFLRRLSAPIQDIRIWEMQSFDRMLYPLISTVPRVNFQWVHAQAVEQLFNTLEQPVALPSLRTLEVRYSQCHEPPDAFWDAVLRGLFNRRTQLQTVDIRYHMARDPVIPPKIIAGLRELVEDGMDIRIKSKYDYENRHNIIFSV
;
A
#
# COMPACT_ATOMS: atom_id res chain seq x y z
N MET A 1 -43.17 45.09 -4.95
CA MET A 1 -42.25 44.59 -3.92
C MET A 1 -42.23 43.07 -4.03
N HIS A 2 -41.03 42.50 -4.23
CA HIS A 2 -40.58 41.10 -4.06
C HIS A 2 -41.56 39.97 -4.46
N GLY A 3 -41.37 39.18 -5.52
CA GLY A 3 -40.12 38.68 -6.10
C GLY A 3 -39.60 37.51 -5.28
N VAL A 4 -39.83 36.27 -5.72
CA VAL A 4 -38.90 35.14 -5.56
C VAL A 4 -39.07 34.19 -6.75
N ASN A 5 -38.17 34.35 -7.71
CA ASN A 5 -37.76 33.33 -8.66
C ASN A 5 -37.21 32.14 -7.88
N ARG A 6 -37.68 30.92 -8.17
CA ARG A 6 -36.93 29.69 -7.92
C ARG A 6 -37.09 28.76 -9.12
N ASP A 7 -36.50 29.20 -10.23
CA ASP A 7 -35.84 28.28 -11.15
C ASP A 7 -34.79 27.51 -10.34
N ARG A 8 -35.19 26.36 -9.82
CA ARG A 8 -34.24 25.29 -9.57
C ARG A 8 -34.25 24.45 -10.83
N ASP A 9 -33.34 24.81 -11.73
CA ASP A 9 -32.82 23.88 -12.73
C ASP A 9 -32.20 22.68 -12.00
N THR A 10 -33.07 21.76 -11.57
CA THR A 10 -32.67 20.40 -11.27
C THR A 10 -32.40 19.76 -12.62
N VAL A 11 -31.21 20.01 -13.16
CA VAL A 11 -30.70 19.26 -14.30
C VAL A 11 -30.63 17.82 -13.83
N ALA A 12 -31.61 17.01 -14.27
CA ALA A 12 -31.60 15.58 -14.07
C ALA A 12 -30.38 15.03 -14.80
N VAL A 13 -29.26 14.89 -14.07
CA VAL A 13 -28.08 14.21 -14.59
C VAL A 13 -28.53 12.77 -14.85
N THR A 14 -28.64 12.42 -16.13
CA THR A 14 -28.97 11.06 -16.51
C THR A 14 -27.88 10.13 -15.95
N PRO A 15 -28.22 8.92 -15.45
CA PRO A 15 -27.27 8.02 -14.80
C PRO A 15 -25.94 7.79 -15.56
N PRO A 16 -25.90 7.77 -16.92
CA PRO A 16 -24.64 7.68 -17.66
C PRO A 16 -23.74 8.91 -17.50
N GLN A 17 -24.31 10.12 -17.46
CA GLN A 17 -23.53 11.36 -17.30
C GLN A 17 -22.93 11.49 -15.90
N ALA A 18 -23.65 11.04 -14.87
CA ALA A 18 -23.14 11.05 -13.50
C ALA A 18 -21.88 10.16 -13.35
N LEU A 19 -21.86 9.01 -14.02
CA LEU A 19 -20.72 8.09 -14.01
C LEU A 19 -19.51 8.64 -14.79
N THR A 20 -19.73 9.35 -15.90
CA THR A 20 -18.61 9.94 -16.67
C THR A 20 -17.80 10.98 -15.88
N CYS A 21 -18.41 11.61 -14.87
CA CYS A 21 -17.77 12.59 -14.01
C CYS A 21 -17.29 12.02 -12.67
N LEU A 22 -17.50 10.72 -12.42
CA LEU A 22 -17.15 10.07 -11.16
C LEU A 22 -15.63 10.12 -10.94
N ARG A 23 -15.21 10.67 -9.80
CA ARG A 23 -13.78 10.81 -9.43
C ARG A 23 -13.30 9.76 -8.44
N THR A 24 -14.18 9.33 -7.56
CA THR A 24 -13.89 8.34 -6.53
C THR A 24 -14.97 7.27 -6.56
N LEU A 25 -14.54 6.01 -6.52
CA LEU A 25 -15.43 4.86 -6.46
C LEU A 25 -14.93 3.91 -5.40
N ASN A 26 -15.81 3.58 -4.46
CA ASN A 26 -15.58 2.54 -3.47
C ASN A 26 -16.55 1.39 -3.75
N ILE A 27 -16.03 0.20 -3.98
CA ILE A 27 -16.81 -1.02 -4.17
C ILE A 27 -16.47 -1.95 -3.01
N ASP A 28 -17.46 -2.20 -2.16
CA ASP A 28 -17.38 -3.17 -1.07
C ASP A 28 -18.21 -4.39 -1.45
N GLY A 29 -17.55 -5.53 -1.65
CA GLY A 29 -18.23 -6.78 -1.89
C GLY A 29 -18.73 -7.39 -0.58
N CYS A 30 -20.00 -7.76 -0.55
CA CYS A 30 -20.55 -8.56 0.53
C CYS A 30 -20.42 -10.04 0.14
N GLU A 31 -20.12 -10.95 1.06
CA GLU A 31 -20.04 -12.40 0.79
C GLU A 31 -21.31 -12.97 0.15
N ARG A 32 -22.47 -12.33 0.36
CA ARG A 32 -23.76 -12.68 -0.25
C ARG A 32 -23.92 -12.20 -1.69
N LEU A 33 -23.09 -11.26 -2.08
CA LEU A 33 -22.97 -10.66 -3.38
C LEU A 33 -21.64 -11.17 -3.96
N ALA A 34 -21.62 -12.44 -4.36
CA ALA A 34 -20.65 -12.93 -5.34
C ALA A 34 -20.85 -12.13 -6.63
N LEU A 35 -20.42 -10.87 -6.61
CA LEU A 35 -20.69 -9.90 -7.65
C LEU A 35 -19.76 -10.25 -8.80
N LEU A 36 -20.45 -10.65 -9.86
CA LEU A 36 -19.93 -10.96 -11.17
C LEU A 36 -18.89 -9.89 -11.55
N ARG A 37 -17.69 -10.37 -11.90
CA ARG A 37 -16.55 -9.58 -12.41
C ARG A 37 -16.99 -8.54 -13.45
N LEU A 38 -17.96 -8.91 -14.28
CA LEU A 38 -18.40 -8.16 -15.44
C LEU A 38 -19.16 -6.84 -15.12
N PRO A 39 -20.17 -6.81 -14.23
CA PRO A 39 -20.75 -5.56 -13.71
C PRO A 39 -19.74 -4.53 -13.22
N ILE A 40 -18.71 -4.95 -12.49
CA ILE A 40 -17.68 -4.04 -12.00
C ILE A 40 -16.89 -3.46 -13.17
N LEU A 41 -16.43 -4.30 -14.11
CA LEU A 41 -15.71 -3.83 -15.29
C LEU A 41 -16.57 -2.88 -16.15
N ARG A 42 -17.86 -3.17 -16.30
CA ARG A 42 -18.80 -2.27 -17.01
C ARG A 42 -18.92 -0.91 -16.31
N LEU A 43 -19.05 -0.88 -14.98
CA LEU A 43 -19.10 0.36 -14.20
C LEU A 43 -17.80 1.18 -14.37
N LEU A 44 -16.65 0.52 -14.32
CA LEU A 44 -15.35 1.15 -14.50
C LEU A 44 -15.19 1.74 -15.91
N ARG A 45 -15.68 1.06 -16.97
CA ARG A 45 -15.66 1.60 -18.35
C ARG A 45 -16.48 2.88 -18.51
N LEU A 46 -17.56 3.03 -17.73
CA LEU A 46 -18.40 4.22 -17.74
C LEU A 46 -17.79 5.39 -16.92
N SER A 47 -16.66 5.16 -16.26
CA SER A 47 -16.04 6.10 -15.32
C SER A 47 -14.60 6.51 -15.74
N PRO A 48 -14.38 7.07 -16.95
CA PRO A 48 -13.04 7.39 -17.45
C PRO A 48 -12.34 8.50 -16.65
N ALA A 49 -13.10 9.33 -15.94
CA ALA A 49 -12.60 10.42 -15.10
C ALA A 49 -12.14 9.96 -13.71
N LEU A 50 -12.26 8.67 -13.40
CA LEU A 50 -11.97 8.10 -12.08
C LEU A 50 -10.50 8.32 -11.72
N THR A 51 -10.27 8.98 -10.58
CA THR A 51 -8.95 9.28 -10.03
C THR A 51 -8.57 8.38 -8.85
N GLU A 52 -9.58 7.88 -8.14
CA GLU A 52 -9.40 6.98 -6.99
C GLU A 52 -10.38 5.81 -7.08
N LEU A 53 -9.85 4.60 -6.96
CA LEU A 53 -10.63 3.36 -6.91
C LEU A 53 -10.27 2.60 -5.65
N ILE A 54 -11.29 2.19 -4.90
CA ILE A 54 -11.12 1.33 -3.74
C ILE A 54 -11.97 0.09 -3.93
N LEU A 55 -11.33 -1.07 -3.82
CA LEU A 55 -11.93 -2.38 -3.98
C LEU A 55 -11.78 -3.13 -2.65
N TYR A 56 -12.88 -3.25 -1.91
CA TYR A 56 -12.95 -4.02 -0.67
C TYR A 56 -13.67 -5.34 -0.92
N ASN A 57 -13.16 -6.45 -0.36
CA ASN A 57 -13.86 -7.74 -0.27
C ASN A 57 -14.50 -8.22 -1.58
N LEU A 58 -13.76 -8.34 -2.67
CA LEU A 58 -14.35 -8.78 -3.94
C LEU A 58 -14.23 -10.30 -4.12
N PRO A 59 -15.23 -11.11 -3.73
CA PRO A 59 -15.26 -12.52 -4.10
C PRO A 59 -15.51 -12.63 -5.61
N LEU A 60 -14.44 -12.67 -6.41
CA LEU A 60 -14.55 -12.88 -7.85
C LEU A 60 -14.71 -14.38 -8.11
N SER A 61 -15.93 -14.86 -8.24
CA SER A 61 -16.14 -16.24 -8.71
C SER A 61 -15.71 -16.38 -10.18
N HIS A 62 -15.19 -17.56 -10.54
CA HIS A 62 -14.88 -17.96 -11.91
C HIS A 62 -16.15 -18.28 -12.73
N ALA A 63 -17.30 -17.67 -12.41
CA ALA A 63 -18.56 -18.00 -13.08
C ALA A 63 -18.35 -17.85 -14.59
N GLN A 64 -18.43 -19.00 -15.28
CA GLN A 64 -18.38 -19.12 -16.72
C GLN A 64 -19.57 -18.34 -17.29
N GLU A 65 -19.39 -17.04 -17.54
CA GLU A 65 -20.33 -16.28 -18.33
C GLU A 65 -19.88 -16.37 -19.79
N GLU A 66 -20.49 -17.33 -20.49
CA GLU A 66 -20.42 -17.49 -21.93
C GLU A 66 -20.82 -16.17 -22.61
N GLY A 67 -19.92 -15.60 -23.40
CA GLY A 67 -20.29 -14.66 -24.48
C GLY A 67 -19.83 -13.21 -24.35
N GLU A 68 -19.48 -12.69 -23.17
CA GLU A 68 -18.83 -11.38 -23.07
C GLU A 68 -17.32 -11.51 -22.90
N THR A 69 -16.57 -11.00 -23.87
CA THR A 69 -15.12 -10.85 -23.75
C THR A 69 -14.83 -9.95 -22.55
N LEU A 70 -14.12 -10.49 -21.56
CA LEU A 70 -13.52 -9.74 -20.45
C LEU A 70 -12.40 -8.83 -21.00
N ALA A 71 -12.76 -7.89 -21.86
CA ALA A 71 -11.83 -6.90 -22.37
C ALA A 71 -11.32 -6.06 -21.20
N GLY A 72 -10.02 -5.82 -21.14
CA GLY A 72 -9.44 -4.95 -20.12
C GLY A 72 -10.08 -3.56 -20.12
N VAL A 73 -10.11 -2.93 -18.95
CA VAL A 73 -10.56 -1.57 -18.72
C VAL A 73 -9.33 -0.69 -18.56
N VAL A 74 -9.23 0.35 -19.38
CA VAL A 74 -8.20 1.37 -19.23
C VAL A 74 -8.80 2.52 -18.41
N LEU A 75 -8.18 2.83 -17.28
CA LEU A 75 -8.53 3.94 -16.41
C LEU A 75 -7.43 5.00 -16.49
N PRO A 76 -7.48 5.91 -17.48
CA PRO A 76 -6.36 6.81 -17.80
C PRO A 76 -6.13 7.88 -16.71
N CYS A 77 -7.18 8.24 -15.96
CA CYS A 77 -7.10 9.24 -14.90
C CYS A 77 -6.79 8.64 -13.52
N LEU A 78 -6.77 7.31 -13.39
CA LEU A 78 -6.64 6.66 -12.09
C LEU A 78 -5.25 6.91 -11.53
N ARG A 79 -5.19 7.64 -10.41
CA ARG A 79 -3.95 7.96 -9.69
C ARG A 79 -3.77 7.12 -8.45
N ARG A 80 -4.87 6.70 -7.82
CA ARG A 80 -4.85 5.89 -6.61
C ARG A 80 -5.72 4.66 -6.74
N LEU A 81 -5.15 3.51 -6.40
CA LEU A 81 -5.87 2.24 -6.33
C LEU A 81 -5.61 1.61 -4.96
N THR A 82 -6.68 1.26 -4.27
CA THR A 82 -6.64 0.49 -3.02
C THR A 82 -7.36 -0.83 -3.24
N VAL A 83 -6.70 -1.94 -2.97
CA VAL A 83 -7.30 -3.28 -2.95
C VAL A 83 -7.19 -3.78 -1.52
N ALA A 84 -8.32 -4.11 -0.89
CA ALA A 84 -8.40 -4.34 0.54
C ALA A 84 -9.35 -5.49 0.89
N ARG A 85 -9.17 -6.08 2.07
CA ARG A 85 -9.95 -7.22 2.58
C ARG A 85 -10.39 -7.03 4.03
N TYR A 86 -11.51 -7.65 4.39
CA TYR A 86 -12.19 -7.48 5.69
C TYR A 86 -12.28 -8.78 6.51
N SER A 87 -12.05 -9.97 5.94
CA SER A 87 -12.10 -11.23 6.71
C SER A 87 -10.83 -12.04 6.53
N ASN A 88 -10.34 -12.73 7.56
CA ASN A 88 -9.18 -13.64 7.45
C ASN A 88 -9.58 -15.05 6.96
N GLU A 89 -10.81 -15.24 6.49
CA GLU A 89 -11.42 -16.56 6.35
C GLU A 89 -11.31 -17.20 4.95
N LEU A 90 -11.14 -16.38 3.90
CA LEU A 90 -10.78 -16.88 2.58
C LEU A 90 -9.29 -17.25 2.59
N GLY A 91 -8.97 -18.54 2.51
CA GLY A 91 -7.58 -19.01 2.48
C GLY A 91 -6.77 -18.48 1.28
N PRO A 92 -5.56 -19.01 1.02
CA PRO A 92 -4.63 -18.54 -0.01
C PRO A 92 -5.14 -18.56 -1.47
N ASN A 93 -6.37 -19.02 -1.71
CA ASN A 93 -7.01 -19.06 -3.03
C ASN A 93 -8.00 -17.90 -3.25
N ASP A 94 -7.77 -16.77 -2.59
CA ASP A 94 -8.63 -15.59 -2.66
C ASP A 94 -8.62 -14.98 -4.08
N PRO A 95 -9.78 -14.92 -4.76
CA PRO A 95 -9.84 -14.39 -6.12
C PRO A 95 -9.87 -12.85 -6.16
N THR A 96 -9.83 -12.14 -5.03
CA THR A 96 -9.88 -10.65 -4.98
C THR A 96 -8.82 -9.99 -5.89
N GLY A 97 -7.67 -10.63 -6.10
CA GLY A 97 -6.62 -10.16 -7.01
C GLY A 97 -6.95 -10.29 -8.52
N ASP A 98 -7.94 -11.09 -8.92
CA ASP A 98 -8.22 -11.38 -10.34
C ASP A 98 -8.67 -10.15 -11.12
N ILE A 99 -9.32 -9.18 -10.47
CA ILE A 99 -9.77 -7.96 -11.17
C ILE A 99 -8.59 -7.13 -11.66
N LEU A 100 -7.43 -7.23 -11.02
CA LEU A 100 -6.20 -6.59 -11.47
C LEU A 100 -5.75 -7.10 -12.84
N ASP A 101 -6.21 -8.29 -13.26
CA ASP A 101 -5.93 -8.80 -14.61
C ASP A 101 -6.62 -8.01 -15.72
N TYR A 102 -7.65 -7.25 -15.36
CA TYR A 102 -8.48 -6.52 -16.30
C TYR A 102 -8.36 -5.01 -16.15
N ILE A 103 -7.53 -4.50 -15.23
CA ILE A 103 -7.35 -3.06 -15.05
C ILE A 103 -6.00 -2.65 -15.62
N SER A 104 -6.02 -1.63 -16.49
CA SER A 104 -4.85 -0.89 -16.92
C SER A 104 -4.96 0.54 -16.40
N ALA A 105 -3.99 0.97 -15.61
CA ALA A 105 -3.94 2.31 -15.01
C ALA A 105 -2.59 2.98 -15.33
N PRO A 106 -2.38 3.47 -16.57
CA PRO A 106 -1.09 4.00 -17.00
C PRO A 106 -0.64 5.23 -16.19
N GLY A 107 -1.58 5.89 -15.52
CA GLY A 107 -1.35 7.04 -14.66
C GLY A 107 -1.22 6.74 -13.17
N LEU A 108 -1.15 5.48 -12.74
CA LEU A 108 -1.18 5.12 -11.33
C LEU A 108 0.05 5.65 -10.58
N GLU A 109 -0.17 6.38 -9.49
CA GLU A 109 0.87 6.99 -8.66
C GLU A 109 0.94 6.33 -7.28
N ILE A 110 -0.21 5.95 -6.71
CA ILE A 110 -0.33 5.39 -5.37
C ILE A 110 -1.04 4.05 -5.47
N PHE A 111 -0.40 3.00 -4.96
CA PHE A 111 -1.01 1.68 -4.87
C PHE A 111 -1.00 1.17 -3.44
N ASN A 112 -2.19 0.94 -2.90
CA ASN A 112 -2.40 0.38 -1.58
C ASN A 112 -2.91 -1.05 -1.73
N PHE A 113 -2.23 -1.98 -1.09
CA PHE A 113 -2.59 -3.38 -1.05
C PHE A 113 -2.79 -3.76 0.42
N ASP A 114 -4.04 -3.88 0.82
CA ASP A 114 -4.52 -4.05 2.20
C ASP A 114 -5.14 -5.44 2.41
N CYS A 115 -4.39 -6.49 2.03
CA CYS A 115 -4.75 -7.89 2.21
C CYS A 115 -3.52 -8.83 2.07
N THR A 116 -3.68 -10.11 2.41
CA THR A 116 -2.64 -11.13 2.23
C THR A 116 -2.25 -11.23 0.75
N VAL A 117 -0.97 -10.97 0.45
CA VAL A 117 -0.50 -10.76 -0.93
C VAL A 117 -0.33 -12.08 -1.67
N ASP A 118 -1.13 -12.30 -2.73
CA ASP A 118 -0.69 -13.13 -3.86
C ASP A 118 0.36 -12.33 -4.64
N TYR A 119 1.62 -12.54 -4.28
CA TYR A 119 2.75 -11.84 -4.85
C TYR A 119 2.83 -11.99 -6.37
N GLN A 120 2.42 -13.14 -6.94
CA GLN A 120 2.49 -13.35 -8.38
C GLN A 120 1.53 -12.43 -9.13
N LYS A 121 0.27 -12.34 -8.68
CA LYS A 121 -0.73 -11.44 -9.28
C LYS A 121 -0.35 -9.97 -9.08
N PHE A 122 0.09 -9.64 -7.87
CA PHE A 122 0.58 -8.30 -7.54
C PHE A 122 1.72 -7.86 -8.47
N PHE A 123 2.75 -8.69 -8.65
CA PHE A 123 3.85 -8.36 -9.57
C PHE A 123 3.44 -8.39 -11.04
N SER A 124 2.56 -9.30 -11.44
CA SER A 124 2.00 -9.34 -12.80
C SER A 124 1.28 -8.02 -13.12
N PHE A 125 0.46 -7.52 -12.19
CA PHE A 125 -0.20 -6.23 -12.31
C PHE A 125 0.82 -5.09 -12.41
N LEU A 126 1.76 -5.01 -11.47
CA LEU A 126 2.78 -3.95 -11.46
C LEU A 126 3.67 -3.94 -12.70
N ARG A 127 4.06 -5.11 -13.23
CA ARG A 127 4.83 -5.19 -14.48
C ARG A 127 4.06 -4.68 -15.69
N ARG A 128 2.74 -4.82 -15.70
CA ARG A 128 1.86 -4.29 -16.75
C ARG A 128 1.63 -2.79 -16.62
N LEU A 129 1.85 -2.22 -15.44
CA LEU A 129 1.81 -0.78 -15.24
C LEU A 129 3.10 -0.16 -15.76
N SER A 130 3.04 0.51 -16.90
CA SER A 130 4.08 1.44 -17.36
C SER A 130 4.11 2.76 -16.55
N ALA A 131 3.53 2.75 -15.35
CA ALA A 131 3.17 3.94 -14.58
C ALA A 131 4.32 4.37 -13.64
N PRO A 132 4.49 5.67 -13.38
CA PRO A 132 5.51 6.19 -12.48
C PRO A 132 5.03 6.06 -11.02
N ILE A 133 4.91 4.83 -10.52
CA ILE A 133 4.43 4.60 -9.15
C ILE A 133 5.36 5.32 -8.15
N GLN A 134 4.77 6.19 -7.34
CA GLN A 134 5.46 7.03 -6.36
C GLN A 134 5.41 6.45 -4.95
N ASP A 135 4.30 5.79 -4.61
CA ASP A 135 4.02 5.26 -3.28
C ASP A 135 3.37 3.88 -3.39
N ILE A 136 4.00 2.88 -2.74
CA ILE A 136 3.41 1.55 -2.56
C ILE A 136 3.20 1.30 -1.08
N ARG A 137 1.98 0.89 -0.74
CA ARG A 137 1.62 0.51 0.62
C ARG A 137 1.20 -0.95 0.64
N ILE A 138 1.86 -1.74 1.46
CA ILE A 138 1.58 -3.16 1.64
C ILE A 138 1.16 -3.34 3.10
N TRP A 139 -0.05 -3.83 3.33
CA TRP A 139 -0.51 -4.19 4.65
C TRP A 139 -0.35 -5.69 4.89
N GLU A 140 -0.12 -6.01 6.15
CA GLU A 140 -0.03 -7.34 6.71
C GLU A 140 0.96 -8.24 5.97
N MET A 141 2.19 -8.29 6.50
CA MET A 141 3.26 -9.11 5.94
C MET A 141 3.85 -10.02 7.00
N GLN A 142 3.62 -11.33 6.85
CA GLN A 142 4.13 -12.35 7.78
C GLN A 142 5.59 -12.70 7.51
N SER A 143 6.01 -12.70 6.25
CA SER A 143 7.40 -12.91 5.81
C SER A 143 7.74 -11.97 4.66
N PHE A 144 8.99 -11.55 4.59
CA PHE A 144 9.46 -10.71 3.49
C PHE A 144 9.94 -11.58 2.33
N ASP A 145 9.23 -11.50 1.21
CA ASP A 145 9.64 -12.16 -0.02
C ASP A 145 10.68 -11.31 -0.77
N ARG A 146 11.84 -11.90 -1.11
CA ARG A 146 12.88 -11.25 -1.91
C ARG A 146 12.36 -10.79 -3.28
N MET A 147 11.29 -11.37 -3.79
CA MET A 147 10.62 -10.90 -5.01
C MET A 147 10.09 -9.46 -4.89
N LEU A 148 9.89 -8.92 -3.68
CA LEU A 148 9.51 -7.52 -3.47
C LEU A 148 10.67 -6.54 -3.72
N TYR A 149 11.91 -7.02 -3.71
CA TYR A 149 13.08 -6.17 -3.79
C TYR A 149 13.19 -5.36 -5.09
N PRO A 150 12.99 -5.94 -6.30
CA PRO A 150 12.95 -5.19 -7.54
C PRO A 150 11.85 -4.13 -7.60
N LEU A 151 10.77 -4.31 -6.85
CA LEU A 151 9.71 -3.32 -6.76
C LEU A 151 10.15 -2.14 -5.88
N ILE A 152 10.65 -2.44 -4.69
CA ILE A 152 11.17 -1.46 -3.74
C ILE A 152 12.26 -0.60 -4.37
N SER A 153 13.10 -1.17 -5.24
CA SER A 153 14.18 -0.44 -5.90
C SER A 153 13.71 0.64 -6.88
N THR A 154 12.48 0.51 -7.40
CA THR A 154 11.94 1.38 -8.45
C THR A 154 11.03 2.50 -7.92
N VAL A 155 10.56 2.38 -6.68
CA VAL A 155 9.56 3.29 -6.11
C VAL A 155 10.19 4.23 -5.07
N PRO A 156 9.91 5.55 -5.11
CA PRO A 156 10.43 6.50 -4.13
C PRO A 156 10.01 6.27 -2.69
N ARG A 157 8.76 5.86 -2.45
CA ARG A 157 8.22 5.62 -1.12
C ARG A 157 7.60 4.23 -1.02
N VAL A 158 8.00 3.50 0.02
CA VAL A 158 7.39 2.21 0.37
C VAL A 158 6.94 2.24 1.82
N ASN A 159 5.71 1.78 2.04
CA ASN A 159 5.08 1.71 3.35
C ASN A 159 4.63 0.29 3.64
N PHE A 160 5.26 -0.37 4.58
CA PHE A 160 4.80 -1.65 5.09
C PHE A 160 4.02 -1.43 6.39
N GLN A 161 2.77 -1.89 6.45
CA GLN A 161 1.92 -1.77 7.63
C GLN A 161 1.61 -3.15 8.21
N TRP A 162 1.57 -3.26 9.54
CA TRP A 162 1.27 -4.51 10.26
C TRP A 162 2.16 -5.69 9.86
N VAL A 163 3.46 -5.44 9.78
CA VAL A 163 4.48 -6.44 9.47
C VAL A 163 4.83 -7.23 10.73
N HIS A 164 5.16 -8.52 10.57
CA HIS A 164 5.79 -9.28 11.66
C HIS A 164 7.26 -8.86 11.86
N ALA A 165 7.74 -8.84 13.10
CA ALA A 165 9.14 -8.47 13.40
C ALA A 165 10.17 -9.27 12.57
N GLN A 166 9.93 -10.58 12.35
CA GLN A 166 10.79 -11.42 11.51
C GLN A 166 10.85 -10.94 10.05
N ALA A 167 9.72 -10.48 9.48
CA ALA A 167 9.69 -9.96 8.12
C ALA A 167 10.40 -8.60 8.01
N VAL A 168 10.34 -7.78 9.06
CA VAL A 168 11.15 -6.55 9.15
C VAL A 168 12.64 -6.88 9.20
N GLU A 169 13.06 -7.83 10.03
CA GLU A 169 14.46 -8.29 10.08
C GLU A 169 14.93 -8.78 8.71
N GLN A 170 14.12 -9.60 8.03
CA GLN A 170 14.40 -10.10 6.68
C GLN A 170 14.50 -8.95 5.65
N LEU A 171 13.63 -7.94 5.73
CA LEU A 171 13.70 -6.75 4.89
C LEU A 171 15.06 -6.06 5.07
N PHE A 172 15.45 -5.74 6.31
CA PHE A 172 16.70 -5.02 6.56
C PHE A 172 17.96 -5.84 6.24
N ASN A 173 17.96 -7.15 6.49
CA ASN A 173 19.00 -8.07 6.01
C ASN A 173 19.08 -8.09 4.46
N THR A 174 17.95 -7.90 3.77
CA THR A 174 17.94 -7.80 2.31
C THR A 174 18.44 -6.43 1.85
N LEU A 175 18.14 -5.36 2.59
CA LEU A 175 18.71 -4.03 2.35
C LEU A 175 20.24 -4.02 2.50
N GLU A 176 20.81 -4.90 3.33
CA GLU A 176 22.26 -5.07 3.46
C GLU A 176 22.93 -5.53 2.14
N GLN A 177 22.23 -6.26 1.27
CA GLN A 177 22.77 -6.79 0.02
C GLN A 177 23.21 -5.66 -0.93
N PRO A 178 24.24 -5.82 -1.78
CA PRO A 178 24.79 -4.73 -2.62
C PRO A 178 23.93 -4.33 -3.82
N VAL A 179 22.64 -4.68 -3.85
CA VAL A 179 21.77 -4.37 -4.99
C VAL A 179 21.36 -2.89 -4.96
N ALA A 180 21.34 -2.22 -6.12
CA ALA A 180 20.98 -0.79 -6.17
C ALA A 180 19.49 -0.56 -5.86
N LEU A 181 19.20 0.45 -5.03
CA LEU A 181 17.86 0.98 -4.78
C LEU A 181 17.81 2.43 -5.28
N PRO A 182 17.87 2.67 -6.60
CA PRO A 182 18.10 4.00 -7.15
C PRO A 182 16.99 4.99 -6.79
N SER A 183 15.74 4.52 -6.72
CA SER A 183 14.58 5.37 -6.50
C SER A 183 14.20 5.52 -5.02
N LEU A 184 14.41 4.51 -4.19
CA LEU A 184 13.91 4.50 -2.81
C LEU A 184 14.53 5.66 -2.01
N ARG A 185 13.66 6.50 -1.43
CA ARG A 185 14.03 7.62 -0.54
C ARG A 185 13.35 7.51 0.83
N THR A 186 12.13 6.99 0.86
CA THR A 186 11.34 6.88 2.09
C THR A 186 10.91 5.45 2.33
N LEU A 187 11.27 4.92 3.50
CA LEU A 187 10.85 3.61 3.98
C LEU A 187 10.06 3.77 5.28
N GLU A 188 8.79 3.42 5.26
CA GLU A 188 7.97 3.32 6.47
C GLU A 188 7.70 1.86 6.77
N VAL A 189 7.93 1.44 8.01
CA VAL A 189 7.69 0.08 8.47
C VAL A 189 6.93 0.14 9.78
N ARG A 190 5.71 -0.37 9.80
CA ARG A 190 4.93 -0.57 11.02
C ARG A 190 4.87 -2.05 11.32
N TYR A 191 5.32 -2.46 12.49
CA TYR A 191 5.34 -3.86 12.87
C TYR A 191 4.72 -4.08 14.24
N SER A 192 4.13 -5.26 14.40
CA SER A 192 3.53 -5.72 15.65
C SER A 192 4.30 -6.93 16.16
N GLN A 193 4.52 -6.98 17.46
CA GLN A 193 5.09 -8.16 18.11
C GLN A 193 4.62 -8.20 19.57
N CYS A 194 4.60 -9.38 20.20
CA CYS A 194 4.13 -9.55 21.59
C CYS A 194 5.22 -9.35 22.67
N HIS A 195 6.49 -9.31 22.26
CA HIS A 195 7.68 -9.25 23.13
C HIS A 195 8.62 -8.13 22.69
N GLU A 196 9.73 -7.88 23.37
CA GLU A 196 10.74 -6.94 22.86
C GLU A 196 11.56 -7.55 21.71
N PRO A 197 11.96 -6.77 20.67
CA PRO A 197 12.78 -7.29 19.58
C PRO A 197 14.14 -7.78 20.12
N PRO A 198 14.65 -8.94 19.66
CA PRO A 198 15.97 -9.40 20.08
C PRO A 198 17.07 -8.47 19.55
N ASP A 199 18.26 -8.49 20.15
CA ASP A 199 19.41 -7.68 19.68
C ASP A 199 19.73 -7.90 18.19
N ALA A 200 19.57 -9.14 17.70
CA ALA A 200 19.77 -9.50 16.30
C ALA A 200 18.87 -8.70 15.33
N PHE A 201 17.64 -8.38 15.75
CA PHE A 201 16.72 -7.54 14.99
C PHE A 201 17.30 -6.13 14.82
N TRP A 202 17.74 -5.52 15.92
CA TRP A 202 18.28 -4.16 15.89
C TRP A 202 19.60 -4.09 15.14
N ASP A 203 20.44 -5.12 15.27
CA ASP A 203 21.68 -5.22 14.51
C ASP A 203 21.38 -5.32 12.99
N ALA A 204 20.35 -6.07 12.58
CA ALA A 204 19.90 -6.13 11.19
C ALA A 204 19.40 -4.77 10.68
N VAL A 205 18.54 -4.09 11.45
CA VAL A 205 18.05 -2.74 11.14
C VAL A 205 19.22 -1.79 10.91
N LEU A 206 20.15 -1.74 11.87
CA LEU A 206 21.28 -0.82 11.80
C LEU A 206 22.20 -1.11 10.61
N ARG A 207 22.56 -2.37 10.36
CA ARG A 207 23.38 -2.75 9.18
C ARG A 207 22.69 -2.38 7.87
N GLY A 208 21.40 -2.68 7.76
CA GLY A 208 20.60 -2.34 6.58
C GLY A 208 20.56 -0.84 6.31
N LEU A 209 20.44 -0.02 7.36
CA LEU A 209 20.45 1.44 7.24
C LEU A 209 21.82 1.99 6.84
N PHE A 210 22.90 1.53 7.47
CA PHE A 210 24.27 1.94 7.11
C PHE A 210 24.59 1.67 5.65
N ASN A 211 24.24 0.48 5.13
CA ASN A 211 24.46 0.16 3.73
C ASN A 211 23.62 1.01 2.77
N ARG A 212 22.59 1.70 3.28
CA ARG A 212 21.65 2.53 2.52
C ARG A 212 21.68 4.00 2.86
N ARG A 213 22.65 4.44 3.65
CA ARG A 213 22.72 5.82 4.16
C ARG A 213 22.79 6.91 3.08
N THR A 214 23.30 6.59 1.90
CA THR A 214 23.36 7.53 0.77
C THR A 214 22.11 7.49 -0.13
N GLN A 215 21.21 6.54 0.09
CA GLN A 215 20.03 6.31 -0.72
C GLN A 215 18.75 6.66 0.03
N LEU A 216 18.61 6.21 1.28
CA LEU A 216 17.48 6.50 2.14
C LEU A 216 17.62 7.89 2.76
N GLN A 217 16.58 8.70 2.64
CA GLN A 217 16.47 10.02 3.27
C GLN A 217 15.61 9.97 4.52
N THR A 218 14.53 9.19 4.49
CA THR A 218 13.58 9.10 5.59
C THR A 218 13.27 7.65 5.90
N VAL A 219 13.39 7.29 7.17
CA VAL A 219 13.04 5.97 7.68
C VAL A 219 12.15 6.14 8.91
N ASP A 220 10.94 5.61 8.85
CA ASP A 220 9.98 5.63 9.96
C ASP A 220 9.65 4.19 10.37
N ILE A 221 10.22 3.76 11.48
CA ILE A 221 9.98 2.44 12.08
C ILE A 221 9.01 2.61 13.24
N ARG A 222 7.83 2.02 13.11
CA ARG A 222 6.77 2.07 14.12
C ARG A 222 6.53 0.69 14.71
N TYR A 223 6.49 0.64 16.03
CA TYR A 223 6.40 -0.58 16.80
C TYR A 223 5.12 -0.59 17.62
N HIS A 224 4.28 -1.59 17.39
CA HIS A 224 2.96 -1.69 18.02
C HIS A 224 3.00 -2.52 19.31
N MET A 225 3.63 -2.02 20.37
CA MET A 225 3.48 -2.55 21.74
C MET A 225 2.99 -1.51 22.75
N ALA A 226 2.56 -2.03 23.90
CA ALA A 226 2.07 -1.26 25.05
C ALA A 226 3.19 -0.54 25.84
N ARG A 227 4.46 -0.75 25.49
CA ARG A 227 5.63 -0.20 26.17
C ARG A 227 6.62 0.35 25.16
N ASP A 228 7.41 1.31 25.60
CA ASP A 228 8.48 1.90 24.78
C ASP A 228 9.49 0.83 24.37
N PRO A 229 10.00 0.85 23.13
CA PRO A 229 11.01 -0.10 22.69
C PRO A 229 12.31 0.12 23.47
N VAL A 230 12.83 -0.93 24.10
CA VAL A 230 14.18 -0.93 24.67
C VAL A 230 15.18 -1.11 23.53
N ILE A 231 15.73 0.00 23.05
CA ILE A 231 16.75 0.01 22.00
C ILE A 231 18.13 -0.11 22.68
N PRO A 232 18.97 -1.09 22.32
CA PRO A 232 20.29 -1.24 22.94
C PRO A 232 21.15 0.03 22.75
N PRO A 233 21.96 0.45 23.74
CA PRO A 233 22.76 1.68 23.64
C PRO A 233 23.69 1.73 22.42
N LYS A 234 24.26 0.58 22.02
CA LYS A 234 25.07 0.45 20.80
C LYS A 234 24.30 0.84 19.53
N ILE A 235 23.01 0.53 19.49
CA ILE A 235 22.13 0.80 18.35
C ILE A 235 21.79 2.29 18.32
N ILE A 236 21.48 2.87 19.48
CA ILE A 236 21.24 4.31 19.61
C ILE A 236 22.43 5.11 19.09
N ALA A 237 23.66 4.71 19.43
CA ALA A 237 24.87 5.37 18.94
C ALA A 237 24.98 5.33 17.41
N GLY A 238 24.75 4.16 16.79
CA GLY A 238 24.79 4.03 15.33
C GLY A 238 23.65 4.78 14.62
N LEU A 239 22.45 4.83 15.21
CA LEU A 239 21.34 5.62 14.65
C LEU A 239 21.63 7.12 14.68
N ARG A 240 22.34 7.61 15.72
CA ARG A 240 22.76 9.02 15.79
C ARG A 240 23.75 9.38 14.69
N GLU A 241 24.71 8.50 14.40
CA GLU A 241 25.65 8.69 13.28
C GLU A 241 24.92 8.84 11.95
N LEU A 242 23.91 8.00 11.69
CA LEU A 242 23.09 8.08 10.47
C LEU A 242 22.28 9.39 10.37
N VAL A 243 21.85 9.93 11.50
CA VAL A 243 21.12 11.21 11.57
C VAL A 243 22.08 12.38 11.34
N GLU A 244 23.30 12.31 11.87
CA GLU A 244 24.38 13.26 11.56
C GLU A 244 24.78 13.23 10.07
N ASP A 245 24.70 12.05 9.43
CA ASP A 245 24.83 11.87 7.97
C ASP A 245 23.63 12.43 7.17
N GLY A 246 22.59 12.94 7.84
CA GLY A 246 21.44 13.62 7.23
C GLY A 246 20.19 12.77 7.02
N MET A 247 20.11 11.57 7.59
CA MET A 247 18.90 10.75 7.55
C MET A 247 17.87 11.17 8.60
N ASP A 248 16.59 11.29 8.21
CA ASP A 248 15.47 11.44 9.15
C ASP A 248 15.01 10.06 9.63
N ILE A 249 15.37 9.69 10.86
CA ILE A 249 15.05 8.39 11.46
C ILE A 249 14.07 8.58 12.61
N ARG A 250 12.91 7.94 12.50
CA ARG A 250 11.85 7.98 13.51
C ARG A 250 11.59 6.57 14.01
N ILE A 251 11.72 6.36 15.32
CA ILE A 251 11.35 5.10 15.97
C ILE A 251 10.30 5.41 17.01
N LYS A 252 9.10 4.85 16.84
CA LYS A 252 7.93 5.18 17.68
C LYS A 252 7.21 3.94 18.18
N SER A 253 6.79 3.95 19.44
CA SER A 253 5.84 2.99 19.99
C SER A 253 4.39 3.37 19.58
N LYS A 254 3.44 2.42 19.63
CA LYS A 254 2.00 2.71 19.45
C LYS A 254 1.47 3.60 20.58
N TYR A 255 2.04 3.50 21.79
CA TYR A 255 1.69 4.34 22.93
C TYR A 255 2.02 5.82 22.68
N ASP A 256 3.02 6.10 21.83
CA ASP A 256 3.50 7.45 21.52
C ASP A 256 2.50 8.26 20.67
N TYR A 257 1.51 7.61 20.06
CA TYR A 257 0.47 8.29 19.27
C TYR A 257 -0.59 8.96 20.16
N GLU A 258 -0.84 8.39 21.35
CA GLU A 258 -1.79 8.92 22.32
C GLU A 258 -1.09 9.82 23.35
N ASN A 259 0.19 9.57 23.65
CA ASN A 259 0.97 10.32 24.64
C ASN A 259 2.32 10.76 24.05
N ARG A 260 2.59 12.07 24.01
CA ARG A 260 3.72 12.74 23.32
C ARG A 260 5.13 12.38 23.81
N HIS A 261 5.54 11.11 23.84
CA HIS A 261 6.88 10.68 24.22
C HIS A 261 7.55 10.08 23.00
N ASN A 262 8.19 10.93 22.22
CA ASN A 262 8.87 10.51 21.01
C ASN A 262 10.35 10.32 21.31
N ILE A 263 10.93 9.16 20.96
CA ILE A 263 12.34 9.10 20.60
C ILE A 263 12.41 9.53 19.13
N ILE A 264 12.33 10.85 18.91
CA ILE A 264 12.64 11.44 17.61
C ILE A 264 14.14 11.71 17.59
N PHE A 265 14.85 11.10 16.65
CA PHE A 265 16.13 11.59 16.21
C PHE A 265 15.86 12.49 14.99
N SER A 266 15.66 13.78 15.23
CA SER A 266 15.55 14.78 14.16
C SER A 266 16.63 15.82 14.37
N VAL A 267 17.29 16.22 13.28
CA VAL A 267 18.03 17.48 13.21
C VAL A 267 17.04 18.63 13.01
#